data_AF-A0A831ULT7-F1
#
_entry.id   AF-A0A831ULT7-F1
#
_cell.length_a   1.000
_cell.length_b   1.000
_cell.length_c   1.000
_cell.angle_alpha   90.00
_cell.angle_beta   90.00
_cell.angle_gamma   90.00
#
_symmetry.space_group_name_H-M   'P 1'
#
loop_
_entity.id
_entity.type
_entity.pdbx_description
1 polymer ?
#
loop_
_entity_poly.entity_id
_entity_poly.type
_entity_poly.pdbx_seq_one_letter_code
_entity_poly.pdbx_strand_id
1 'polypeptide(L)'
;MSIIHVTAADKRIERAVGGGRLEVYTSPLGELPVVHISGTPEQMGRQYGALVGDKIARTASRLVGLFTEMGVPESIVHTLLDVCWKRLEAFTPERYLCEMAAIAEGAQEAGFAVTLEDLQRITTVTNFDLYKQEERAFEFLAHDAPEVLQKLQGRNAMSCTMFAVWGSRTLDGKLFASRDLDWASQTGIHEDRLITVYRPEGRNAFVSMDYAGIMGALAGMNQCGMSLAEVGSFSVCEELDGIPWVLMARRVLEEATCLEEAVDIIQHAMHTIGYNYLVADGDPEHFGTEAFNPRAAAFETNHACCAIFYADDPQEHAATWTDPDGNAVPYGLPMKEAVM
;
A
#
# COMPACT_ATOMS: atom_id res chain seq x y z
N MET A 1 11.94 15.67 -18.85
CA MET A 1 12.24 15.15 -17.50
C MET A 1 13.64 14.56 -17.54
N SER A 2 14.56 15.02 -16.68
CA SER A 2 15.88 14.38 -16.54
C SER A 2 15.82 13.40 -15.38
N ILE A 3 16.06 12.11 -15.62
CA ILE A 3 16.19 11.12 -14.55
C ILE A 3 17.57 11.32 -13.92
N ILE A 4 17.60 11.71 -12.64
CA ILE A 4 18.85 11.86 -11.89
C ILE A 4 19.08 10.57 -11.11
N HIS A 5 20.10 9.82 -11.49
CA HIS A 5 20.53 8.66 -10.70
C HIS A 5 21.38 9.16 -9.54
N VAL A 6 20.95 8.86 -8.31
CA VAL A 6 21.69 9.21 -7.10
C VAL A 6 22.01 7.95 -6.34
N THR A 7 23.29 7.77 -6.04
CA THR A 7 23.77 6.73 -5.13
C THR A 7 23.95 7.35 -3.75
N ALA A 8 23.60 6.61 -2.70
CA ALA A 8 23.89 7.04 -1.34
C ALA A 8 25.41 7.25 -1.17
N ALA A 9 25.78 8.39 -0.61
CA ALA A 9 27.17 8.76 -0.35
C ALA A 9 27.70 8.11 0.93
N ASP A 10 26.82 7.88 1.90
CA ASP A 10 27.15 7.29 3.19
C ASP A 10 25.96 6.51 3.77
N LYS A 11 26.23 5.64 4.73
CA LYS A 11 25.22 4.96 5.55
C LYS A 11 25.63 4.88 7.00
N ARG A 12 24.67 5.05 7.91
CA ARG A 12 24.86 4.85 9.36
C ARG A 12 23.79 3.93 9.93
N ILE A 13 24.13 3.19 10.97
CA ILE A 13 23.13 2.50 11.79
C ILE A 13 22.68 3.49 12.87
N GLU A 14 21.40 3.86 12.85
CA GLU A 14 20.83 4.79 13.83
C GLU A 14 20.37 4.06 15.09
N ARG A 15 19.74 2.90 14.93
CA ARG A 15 19.29 2.04 16.05
C ARG A 15 19.45 0.57 15.69
N ALA A 16 19.64 -0.26 16.70
CA ALA A 16 19.68 -1.72 16.56
C ALA A 16 19.06 -2.38 17.79
N VAL A 17 18.29 -3.44 17.58
CA VAL A 17 17.65 -4.22 18.65
C VAL A 17 17.46 -5.67 18.20
N GLY A 18 17.95 -6.62 19.01
CA GLY A 18 17.94 -8.03 18.63
C GLY A 18 18.63 -8.25 17.27
N GLY A 19 17.92 -8.86 16.32
CA GLY A 19 18.37 -9.02 14.93
C GLY A 19 17.99 -7.86 13.98
N GLY A 20 17.23 -6.88 14.46
CA GLY A 20 16.75 -5.75 13.67
C GLY A 20 17.65 -4.53 13.75
N ARG A 21 17.63 -3.69 12.71
CA ARG A 21 18.36 -2.41 12.67
C ARG A 21 17.70 -1.38 11.77
N LEU A 22 17.84 -0.11 12.13
CA LEU A 22 17.49 1.05 11.33
C LEU A 22 18.79 1.62 10.74
N GLU A 23 18.93 1.53 9.43
CA GLU A 23 19.98 2.20 8.68
C GLU A 23 19.45 3.52 8.10
N VAL A 24 20.29 4.54 8.01
CA VAL A 24 19.98 5.77 7.28
C VAL A 24 21.00 5.96 6.19
N TYR A 25 20.52 5.98 4.96
CA TYR A 25 21.30 6.24 3.75
C TYR A 25 21.23 7.72 3.42
N THR A 26 22.37 8.38 3.31
CA THR A 26 22.44 9.83 3.04
C THR A 26 22.88 10.06 1.59
N SER A 27 22.15 10.91 0.89
CA SER A 27 22.45 11.33 -0.49
C SER A 27 22.34 12.85 -0.66
N PRO A 28 22.83 13.43 -1.77
CA PRO A 28 22.58 14.84 -2.08
C PRO A 28 21.11 15.25 -2.15
N LEU A 29 20.18 14.29 -2.31
CA LEU A 29 18.73 14.53 -2.35
C LEU A 29 18.05 14.32 -0.98
N GLY A 30 18.81 13.99 0.06
CA GLY A 30 18.32 13.79 1.42
C GLY A 30 18.59 12.38 1.95
N GLU A 31 17.96 12.09 3.08
CA GLU A 31 18.10 10.83 3.79
C GLU A 31 16.98 9.84 3.43
N LEU A 32 17.32 8.56 3.43
CA LEU A 32 16.40 7.44 3.26
C LEU A 32 16.59 6.44 4.41
N PRO A 33 15.63 6.37 5.35
CA PRO A 33 15.61 5.37 6.39
C PRO A 33 15.29 3.98 5.81
N VAL A 34 16.08 2.97 6.17
CA VAL A 34 15.91 1.56 5.79
C VAL A 34 15.89 0.70 7.05
N VAL A 35 14.74 0.12 7.36
CA VAL A 35 14.53 -0.77 8.49
C VAL A 35 14.78 -2.21 8.03
N HIS A 36 15.57 -2.97 8.78
CA HIS A 36 15.73 -4.40 8.56
C HIS A 36 15.17 -5.14 9.77
N ILE A 37 14.25 -6.06 9.54
CA ILE A 37 13.67 -6.92 10.59
C ILE A 37 13.56 -8.37 10.12
N SER A 38 13.53 -9.30 11.07
CA SER A 38 13.48 -10.73 10.79
C SER A 38 12.90 -11.54 11.94
N GLY A 39 12.30 -12.70 11.61
CA GLY A 39 11.82 -13.68 12.59
C GLY A 39 10.31 -13.91 12.51
N THR A 40 9.73 -14.36 13.63
CA THR A 40 8.26 -14.50 13.79
C THR A 40 7.57 -13.12 13.77
N PRO A 41 6.24 -13.06 13.60
CA PRO A 41 5.49 -11.80 13.71
C PRO A 41 5.78 -11.02 15.00
N GLU A 42 5.89 -11.71 16.15
CA GLU A 42 6.23 -11.10 17.43
C GLU A 42 7.63 -10.50 17.44
N GLN A 43 8.62 -11.23 16.91
CA GLN A 43 10.01 -10.79 16.87
C GLN A 43 10.18 -9.59 15.93
N MET A 44 9.58 -9.65 14.74
CA MET A 44 9.60 -8.56 13.78
C MET A 44 8.88 -7.33 14.32
N GLY A 45 7.71 -7.51 14.94
CA GLY A 45 6.95 -6.41 15.52
C GLY A 45 7.74 -5.68 16.61
N ARG A 46 8.30 -6.43 17.58
CA ARG A 46 9.15 -5.84 18.65
C ARG A 46 10.35 -5.09 18.09
N GLN A 47 11.01 -5.65 17.08
CA GLN A 47 12.12 -4.97 16.40
C GLN A 47 11.63 -3.67 15.75
N TYR A 48 10.58 -3.72 14.93
CA TYR A 48 10.07 -2.56 14.21
C TYR A 48 9.65 -1.43 15.14
N GLY A 49 8.86 -1.72 16.18
CA GLY A 49 8.43 -0.75 17.18
C GLY A 49 9.60 -0.05 17.89
N ALA A 50 10.59 -0.82 18.33
CA ALA A 50 11.78 -0.26 18.99
C ALA A 50 12.67 0.56 18.04
N LEU A 51 12.69 0.21 16.75
CA LEU A 51 13.51 0.91 15.75
C LEU A 51 12.88 2.23 15.30
N VAL A 52 11.57 2.28 15.10
CA VAL A 52 10.89 3.43 14.47
C VAL A 52 9.70 3.99 15.24
N GLY A 53 9.55 3.68 16.53
CA GLY A 53 8.43 4.15 17.35
C GLY A 53 8.20 5.67 17.34
N ASP A 54 9.25 6.49 17.27
CA ASP A 54 9.10 7.95 17.13
C ASP A 54 8.45 8.36 15.79
N LYS A 55 8.73 7.61 14.70
CA LYS A 55 8.14 7.82 13.38
C LYS A 55 6.69 7.34 13.34
N ILE A 56 6.39 6.24 14.03
CA ILE A 56 5.02 5.71 14.17
C ILE A 56 4.15 6.74 14.89
N ALA A 57 4.60 7.27 16.03
CA ALA A 57 3.84 8.26 16.79
C ALA A 57 3.54 9.53 15.97
N ARG A 58 4.51 10.02 15.19
CA ARG A 58 4.30 11.15 14.27
C ARG A 58 3.32 10.82 13.16
N THR A 59 3.41 9.62 12.58
CA THR A 59 2.50 9.17 11.51
C THR A 59 1.07 9.05 12.02
N ALA A 60 0.86 8.43 13.19
CA ALA A 60 -0.46 8.36 13.84
C ALA A 60 -1.07 9.76 14.05
N SER A 61 -0.30 10.67 14.63
CA SER A 61 -0.74 12.06 14.84
C SER A 61 -1.08 12.78 13.53
N ARG A 62 -0.26 12.62 12.48
CA ARG A 62 -0.50 13.23 11.16
C ARG A 62 -1.75 12.70 10.47
N LEU A 63 -1.99 11.39 10.53
CA LEU A 63 -3.18 10.78 9.93
C LEU A 63 -4.46 11.22 10.65
N VAL A 64 -4.45 11.31 11.98
CA VAL A 64 -5.56 11.91 12.74
C VAL A 64 -5.72 13.40 12.39
N GLY A 65 -4.61 14.11 12.19
CA GLY A 65 -4.54 15.50 11.74
C GLY A 65 -5.33 15.77 10.46
N LEU A 66 -5.36 14.81 9.52
CA LEU A 66 -6.14 14.95 8.27
C LEU A 66 -7.63 15.23 8.53
N PHE A 67 -8.20 14.63 9.57
CA PHE A 67 -9.60 14.80 9.95
C PHE A 67 -9.81 16.01 10.85
N THR A 68 -8.87 16.30 11.75
CA THR A 68 -9.00 17.45 12.67
C THR A 68 -8.82 18.78 11.95
N GLU A 69 -8.00 18.83 10.90
CA GLU A 69 -7.90 19.98 9.98
C GLU A 69 -9.22 20.26 9.25
N MET A 70 -10.06 19.23 9.04
CA MET A 70 -11.42 19.36 8.50
C MET A 70 -12.44 19.84 9.55
N GLY A 71 -12.03 19.99 10.81
CA GLY A 71 -12.88 20.44 11.91
C GLY A 71 -13.50 19.32 12.75
N VAL A 72 -13.15 18.06 12.50
CA VAL A 72 -13.63 16.93 13.32
C VAL A 72 -12.84 16.87 14.63
N PRO A 73 -13.47 16.89 15.82
CA PRO A 73 -12.73 16.79 17.07
C PRO A 73 -11.96 15.47 17.17
N GLU A 74 -10.72 15.53 17.69
CA GLU A 74 -9.82 14.37 17.78
C GLU A 74 -10.46 13.15 18.47
N SER A 75 -11.22 13.35 19.55
CA SER A 75 -11.93 12.28 20.25
C SER A 75 -12.97 11.57 19.38
N ILE A 76 -13.61 12.29 18.47
CA ILE A 76 -14.57 11.75 17.51
C ILE A 76 -13.83 10.96 16.42
N VAL A 77 -12.70 11.48 15.93
CA VAL A 77 -11.84 10.76 14.97
C VAL A 77 -11.37 9.43 15.56
N HIS A 78 -10.86 9.44 16.78
CA HIS A 78 -10.45 8.22 17.48
C HIS A 78 -11.60 7.23 17.63
N THR A 79 -12.75 7.68 18.13
CA THR A 79 -13.93 6.82 18.29
C THR A 79 -14.37 6.20 16.97
N LEU A 80 -14.37 6.99 15.89
CA LEU A 80 -14.72 6.53 14.55
C LEU A 80 -13.75 5.44 14.07
N LEU A 81 -12.44 5.71 14.12
CA LEU A 81 -11.42 4.77 13.66
C LEU A 81 -11.44 3.47 14.47
N ASP A 82 -11.71 3.55 15.77
CA ASP A 82 -11.82 2.38 16.66
C ASP A 82 -13.06 1.53 16.32
N VAL A 83 -14.19 2.17 15.99
CA VAL A 83 -15.40 1.47 15.54
C VAL A 83 -15.18 0.80 14.19
N CYS A 84 -14.55 1.50 13.25
CA CYS A 84 -14.21 0.97 11.93
C CYS A 84 -13.20 -0.18 12.01
N TRP A 85 -12.21 -0.09 12.91
CA TRP A 85 -11.25 -1.17 13.13
C TRP A 85 -11.94 -2.47 13.52
N LYS A 86 -12.97 -2.44 14.38
CA LYS A 86 -13.70 -3.66 14.77
C LYS A 86 -14.31 -4.44 13.61
N ARG A 87 -14.64 -3.75 12.50
CA ARG A 87 -15.11 -4.40 11.26
C ARG A 87 -13.95 -5.10 10.54
N LEU A 88 -12.84 -4.38 10.35
CA LEU A 88 -11.63 -4.88 9.70
C LEU A 88 -10.93 -6.00 10.47
N GLU A 89 -10.97 -5.95 11.81
CA GLU A 89 -10.29 -6.88 12.71
C GLU A 89 -10.74 -8.33 12.47
N ALA A 90 -12.04 -8.54 12.23
CA ALA A 90 -12.61 -9.87 11.99
C ALA A 90 -12.06 -10.56 10.72
N PHE A 91 -11.51 -9.78 9.78
CA PHE A 91 -10.95 -10.25 8.52
C PHE A 91 -9.43 -10.12 8.46
N THR A 92 -8.81 -9.55 9.51
CA THR A 92 -7.37 -9.37 9.59
C THR A 92 -6.71 -10.66 10.07
N PRO A 93 -5.79 -11.26 9.30
CA PRO A 93 -5.09 -12.47 9.72
C PRO A 93 -4.41 -12.33 11.08
N GLU A 94 -4.57 -13.33 11.95
CA GLU A 94 -4.09 -13.34 13.34
C GLU A 94 -2.61 -12.94 13.47
N ARG A 95 -1.76 -13.38 12.54
CA ARG A 95 -0.34 -13.03 12.51
C ARG A 95 -0.08 -11.52 12.43
N TYR A 96 -0.93 -10.77 11.73
CA TYR A 96 -0.81 -9.33 11.61
C TYR A 96 -1.31 -8.63 12.88
N LEU A 97 -2.37 -9.15 13.52
CA LEU A 97 -2.82 -8.67 14.84
C LEU A 97 -1.73 -8.85 15.90
N CYS A 98 -1.08 -10.02 15.87
CA CYS A 98 0.05 -10.34 16.74
C CYS A 98 1.24 -9.40 16.49
N GLU A 99 1.59 -9.14 15.23
CA GLU A 99 2.67 -8.20 14.88
C GLU A 99 2.33 -6.77 15.34
N MET A 100 1.09 -6.28 15.17
CA MET A 100 0.69 -4.95 15.66
C MET A 100 0.87 -4.81 17.17
N ALA A 101 0.44 -5.82 17.95
CA ALA A 101 0.64 -5.82 19.39
C ALA A 101 2.13 -5.79 19.76
N ALA A 102 2.93 -6.61 19.09
CA ALA A 102 4.37 -6.66 19.30
C ALA A 102 5.09 -5.35 18.90
N ILE A 103 4.60 -4.63 17.89
CA ILE A 103 5.08 -3.29 17.54
C ILE A 103 4.86 -2.31 18.70
N ALA A 104 3.65 -2.27 19.26
CA ALA A 104 3.34 -1.40 20.39
C ALA A 104 4.23 -1.74 21.60
N GLU A 105 4.38 -3.03 21.93
CA GLU A 105 5.28 -3.50 23.00
C GLU A 105 6.73 -3.07 22.77
N GLY A 106 7.29 -3.33 21.59
CA GLY A 106 8.68 -2.97 21.27
C GLY A 106 8.92 -1.47 21.29
N ALA A 107 7.95 -0.67 20.83
CA ALA A 107 8.03 0.78 20.89
C ALA A 107 8.02 1.28 22.35
N GLN A 108 7.15 0.73 23.20
CA GLN A 108 7.07 1.08 24.63
C GLN A 108 8.33 0.68 25.39
N GLU A 109 8.88 -0.51 25.12
CA GLU A 109 10.16 -0.98 25.69
C GLU A 109 11.33 -0.05 25.32
N ALA A 110 11.28 0.56 24.13
CA ALA A 110 12.25 1.55 23.68
C ALA A 110 11.94 2.99 24.15
N GLY A 111 10.87 3.20 24.90
CA GLY A 111 10.50 4.51 25.48
C GLY A 111 9.66 5.40 24.56
N PHE A 112 9.07 4.85 23.49
CA PHE A 112 8.15 5.58 22.63
C PHE A 112 6.69 5.39 23.08
N ALA A 113 5.92 6.48 23.05
CA ALA A 113 4.49 6.48 23.33
C ALA A 113 3.70 6.03 22.09
N VAL A 114 3.78 4.74 21.79
CA VAL A 114 3.01 4.08 20.73
C VAL A 114 2.11 3.03 21.38
N THR A 115 0.85 3.03 21.01
CA THR A 115 -0.18 2.11 21.50
C THR A 115 -0.62 1.15 20.40
N LEU A 116 -1.27 0.04 20.77
CA LEU A 116 -1.84 -0.87 19.79
C LEU A 116 -2.91 -0.15 18.94
N GLU A 117 -3.71 0.69 19.60
CA GLU A 117 -4.73 1.52 18.97
C GLU A 117 -4.14 2.45 17.91
N ASP A 118 -2.93 2.98 18.08
CA ASP A 118 -2.27 3.77 17.03
C ASP A 118 -2.05 2.98 15.75
N LEU A 119 -1.59 1.72 15.84
CA LEU A 119 -1.35 0.86 14.68
C LEU A 119 -2.67 0.43 14.01
N GLN A 120 -3.68 0.14 14.82
CA GLN A 120 -5.02 -0.17 14.35
C GLN A 120 -5.59 1.02 13.59
N ARG A 121 -5.54 2.23 14.17
CA ARG A 121 -6.01 3.47 13.54
C ARG A 121 -5.27 3.80 12.26
N ILE A 122 -3.93 3.66 12.22
CA ILE A 122 -3.14 3.84 10.99
C ILE A 122 -3.69 2.90 9.90
N THR A 123 -3.88 1.63 10.21
CA THR A 123 -4.41 0.63 9.25
C THR A 123 -5.85 0.92 8.84
N THR A 124 -6.69 1.37 9.78
CA THR A 124 -8.07 1.75 9.47
C THR A 124 -8.10 2.95 8.53
N VAL A 125 -7.27 3.98 8.76
CA VAL A 125 -7.21 5.18 7.91
C VAL A 125 -6.87 4.84 6.45
N THR A 126 -6.03 3.84 6.19
CA THR A 126 -5.76 3.43 4.81
C THR A 126 -6.99 2.85 4.10
N ASN A 127 -7.99 2.39 4.85
CA ASN A 127 -9.26 1.85 4.34
C ASN A 127 -10.39 2.89 4.33
N PHE A 128 -10.06 4.17 4.51
CA PHE A 128 -10.96 5.26 4.19
C PHE A 128 -10.67 5.75 2.79
N ASP A 129 -11.69 5.67 1.93
CA ASP A 129 -11.66 6.37 0.66
C ASP A 129 -11.67 7.88 0.93
N LEU A 130 -10.48 8.49 0.86
CA LEU A 130 -10.32 9.94 0.94
C LEU A 130 -10.88 10.64 -0.32
N TYR A 131 -11.22 9.92 -1.40
CA TYR A 131 -11.92 10.45 -2.56
C TYR A 131 -13.43 10.61 -2.30
N LYS A 132 -14.00 9.88 -1.32
CA LYS A 132 -15.41 9.96 -0.90
C LYS A 132 -15.68 10.88 0.29
N GLN A 133 -14.77 11.84 0.53
CA GLN A 133 -14.85 12.80 1.64
C GLN A 133 -16.25 13.41 1.82
N GLU A 134 -16.96 13.69 0.72
CA GLU A 134 -18.27 14.35 0.72
C GLU A 134 -19.45 13.46 1.18
N GLU A 135 -19.53 12.18 0.77
CA GLU A 135 -20.69 11.33 1.11
C GLU A 135 -20.56 10.69 2.50
N ARG A 136 -19.34 10.29 2.87
CA ARG A 136 -19.09 9.68 4.17
C ARG A 136 -19.22 10.71 5.31
N ALA A 137 -18.94 12.00 5.05
CA ALA A 137 -19.21 13.08 6.01
C ALA A 137 -20.68 13.16 6.48
N PHE A 138 -21.64 12.76 5.64
CA PHE A 138 -23.07 12.71 6.00
C PHE A 138 -23.41 11.57 6.96
N GLU A 139 -22.70 10.44 6.90
CA GLU A 139 -22.82 9.39 7.91
C GLU A 139 -22.17 9.80 9.24
N PHE A 140 -21.16 10.69 9.19
CA PHE A 140 -20.31 11.02 10.34
C PHE A 140 -20.78 12.23 11.17
N LEU A 141 -21.62 13.12 10.63
CA LEU A 141 -22.01 14.36 11.32
C LEU A 141 -23.50 14.68 11.10
N ALA A 142 -24.36 14.04 11.90
CA ALA A 142 -25.81 14.29 11.85
C ALA A 142 -26.25 15.71 12.26
N HIS A 143 -25.33 16.61 12.65
CA HIS A 143 -25.69 17.95 13.14
C HIS A 143 -24.99 19.14 12.46
N ASP A 144 -23.84 18.98 11.77
CA ASP A 144 -23.09 20.11 11.17
C ASP A 144 -22.60 19.85 9.70
N ALA A 145 -23.33 19.02 8.95
CA ALA A 145 -22.95 18.55 7.61
C ALA A 145 -22.65 19.63 6.53
N PRO A 146 -23.36 20.77 6.43
CA PRO A 146 -23.21 21.67 5.28
C PRO A 146 -21.88 22.46 5.21
N GLU A 147 -21.35 22.89 6.36
CA GLU A 147 -20.11 23.69 6.41
C GLU A 147 -18.85 22.85 6.22
N VAL A 148 -18.89 21.59 6.65
CA VAL A 148 -17.81 20.60 6.42
C VAL A 148 -17.76 20.21 4.94
N LEU A 149 -18.92 20.00 4.31
CA LEU A 149 -19.01 19.65 2.89
C LEU A 149 -18.37 20.71 1.97
N GLN A 150 -18.58 22.00 2.28
CA GLN A 150 -18.00 23.10 1.50
C GLN A 150 -16.47 23.20 1.62
N LYS A 151 -15.88 22.71 2.74
CA LYS A 151 -14.42 22.65 2.93
C LYS A 151 -13.77 21.45 2.24
N LEU A 152 -14.55 20.40 1.98
CA LEU A 152 -14.11 19.19 1.28
C LEU A 152 -14.04 19.39 -0.24
N GLN A 153 -14.88 20.29 -0.76
CA GLN A 153 -14.86 20.74 -2.14
C GLN A 153 -13.64 21.64 -2.42
N GLY A 154 -12.53 21.02 -2.85
CA GLY A 154 -11.37 21.79 -3.31
C GLY A 154 -10.02 21.09 -3.23
N ARG A 155 -9.93 19.85 -2.74
CA ARG A 155 -8.69 19.08 -2.84
C ARG A 155 -8.55 18.49 -4.25
N ASN A 156 -7.40 18.71 -4.88
CA ASN A 156 -7.06 18.10 -6.16
C ASN A 156 -7.15 16.57 -6.03
N ALA A 157 -7.75 15.92 -7.03
CA ALA A 157 -7.77 14.46 -7.11
C ALA A 157 -6.32 13.92 -7.04
N MET A 158 -6.08 12.96 -6.15
CA MET A 158 -4.81 12.23 -6.10
C MET A 158 -4.73 11.32 -7.35
N SER A 159 -3.63 11.37 -8.10
CA SER A 159 -3.46 10.62 -9.35
C SER A 159 -2.28 9.65 -9.28
N CYS A 160 -2.48 8.48 -8.68
CA CYS A 160 -1.45 7.45 -8.74
C CYS A 160 -1.39 6.83 -10.14
N THR A 161 -0.20 6.41 -10.58
CA THR A 161 0.01 5.73 -11.87
C THR A 161 0.86 4.48 -11.63
N MET A 162 0.60 3.41 -12.37
CA MET A 162 1.44 2.21 -12.41
C MET A 162 1.49 1.62 -13.83
N PHE A 163 2.55 0.89 -14.16
CA PHE A 163 2.63 0.12 -15.40
C PHE A 163 3.69 -0.99 -15.29
N ALA A 164 3.55 -2.01 -16.13
CA ALA A 164 4.59 -3.02 -16.40
C ALA A 164 4.79 -3.17 -17.91
N VAL A 165 6.05 -3.26 -18.35
CA VAL A 165 6.44 -3.50 -19.75
C VAL A 165 7.59 -4.50 -19.82
N TRP A 166 7.60 -5.37 -20.83
CA TRP A 166 8.65 -6.38 -21.04
C TRP A 166 8.78 -6.78 -22.51
N GLY A 167 9.56 -7.83 -22.80
CA GLY A 167 9.64 -8.42 -24.13
C GLY A 167 10.15 -7.43 -25.18
N SER A 168 9.49 -7.37 -26.34
CA SER A 168 9.89 -6.50 -27.45
C SER A 168 9.86 -5.00 -27.14
N ARG A 169 9.25 -4.59 -26.01
CA ARG A 169 9.22 -3.19 -25.56
C ARG A 169 10.47 -2.76 -24.79
N THR A 170 11.34 -3.71 -24.46
CA THR A 170 12.44 -3.51 -23.51
C THR A 170 13.74 -4.08 -24.05
N LEU A 171 14.87 -3.55 -23.58
CA LEU A 171 16.17 -4.12 -23.91
C LEU A 171 16.31 -5.50 -23.25
N ASP A 172 16.71 -6.49 -24.05
CA ASP A 172 16.89 -7.89 -23.65
C ASP A 172 15.62 -8.57 -23.07
N GLY A 173 14.44 -8.03 -23.36
CA GLY A 173 13.16 -8.60 -22.92
C GLY A 173 12.82 -8.42 -21.43
N LYS A 174 13.66 -7.71 -20.67
CA LYS A 174 13.52 -7.55 -19.21
C LYS A 174 12.23 -6.83 -18.82
N LEU A 175 11.63 -7.27 -17.73
CA LEU A 175 10.49 -6.57 -17.15
C LEU A 175 10.92 -5.30 -16.42
N PHE A 176 10.19 -4.21 -16.70
CA PHE A 176 10.19 -2.99 -15.91
C PHE A 176 8.77 -2.77 -15.37
N ALA A 177 8.64 -2.74 -14.05
CA ALA A 177 7.43 -2.28 -13.37
C ALA A 177 7.74 -0.97 -12.64
N SER A 178 6.83 -0.01 -12.73
CA SER A 178 6.98 1.29 -12.11
C SER A 178 5.65 1.77 -11.56
N ARG A 179 5.72 2.61 -10.53
CA ARG A 179 4.56 3.32 -10.00
C ARG A 179 4.95 4.66 -9.41
N ASP A 180 4.03 5.61 -9.44
CA ASP A 180 4.14 6.92 -8.79
C ASP A 180 3.01 7.06 -7.77
N LEU A 181 3.37 7.42 -6.53
CA LEU A 181 2.45 7.67 -5.42
C LEU A 181 2.21 9.17 -5.27
N ASP A 182 1.03 9.60 -5.71
CA ASP A 182 0.55 10.94 -5.48
C ASP A 182 -0.29 10.95 -4.21
N TRP A 183 0.18 11.67 -3.19
CA TRP A 183 -0.54 11.85 -1.93
C TRP A 183 -0.78 13.33 -1.64
N ALA A 184 -1.71 13.61 -0.72
CA ALA A 184 -2.00 14.95 -0.24
C ALA A 184 -0.71 15.66 0.21
N SER A 185 -0.40 16.76 -0.47
CA SER A 185 0.78 17.57 -0.18
C SER A 185 0.65 18.24 1.19
N GLN A 186 1.78 18.61 1.78
CA GLN A 186 1.85 19.37 3.04
C GLN A 186 1.27 18.69 4.29
N THR A 187 0.90 17.40 4.21
CA THR A 187 0.46 16.58 5.36
C THR A 187 1.58 16.19 6.31
N GLY A 188 2.85 16.42 5.92
CA GLY A 188 4.03 16.02 6.69
C GLY A 188 4.36 14.53 6.64
N ILE A 189 3.44 13.65 6.21
CA ILE A 189 3.63 12.18 6.26
C ILE A 189 4.89 11.70 5.51
N HIS A 190 5.26 12.41 4.44
CA HIS A 190 6.46 12.16 3.63
C HIS A 190 7.79 12.25 4.41
N GLU A 191 7.82 12.88 5.58
CA GLU A 191 9.01 12.92 6.45
C GLU A 191 9.24 11.61 7.20
N ASP A 192 8.19 10.78 7.37
CA ASP A 192 8.27 9.46 8.01
C ASP A 192 8.26 8.32 6.98
N ARG A 193 8.54 8.62 5.71
CA ARG A 193 8.78 7.61 4.67
C ARG A 193 9.98 6.73 5.04
N LEU A 194 9.90 5.44 4.72
CA LEU A 194 10.97 4.49 4.92
C LEU A 194 10.85 3.31 3.97
N ILE A 195 11.94 2.55 3.86
CA ILE A 195 11.90 1.20 3.27
C ILE A 195 12.04 0.19 4.41
N THR A 196 11.20 -0.83 4.42
CA THR A 196 11.37 -1.96 5.35
C THR A 196 11.75 -3.21 4.59
N VAL A 197 12.85 -3.82 4.99
CA VAL A 197 13.34 -5.11 4.50
C VAL A 197 12.95 -6.18 5.51
N TYR A 198 11.91 -6.93 5.17
CA TYR A 198 11.37 -8.01 5.98
C TYR A 198 12.04 -9.35 5.63
N ARG A 199 12.34 -10.14 6.66
CA ARG A 199 12.75 -11.55 6.54
C ARG A 199 11.91 -12.40 7.49
N PRO A 200 10.62 -12.59 7.16
CA PRO A 200 9.72 -13.40 7.97
C PRO A 200 10.17 -14.87 8.01
N GLU A 201 9.99 -15.53 9.15
CA GLU A 201 10.25 -16.96 9.26
C GLU A 201 9.26 -17.76 8.41
N GLY A 202 9.77 -18.69 7.60
CA GLY A 202 8.95 -19.59 6.77
C GLY A 202 8.21 -18.95 5.60
N ARG A 203 8.56 -17.71 5.22
CA ARG A 203 7.88 -16.91 4.18
C ARG A 203 8.89 -16.17 3.31
N ASN A 204 8.43 -15.53 2.25
CA ASN A 204 9.31 -14.79 1.36
C ASN A 204 9.91 -13.56 2.04
N ALA A 205 11.21 -13.37 1.89
CA ALA A 205 11.82 -12.08 2.18
C ALA A 205 11.33 -11.05 1.15
N PHE A 206 11.01 -9.85 1.62
CA PHE A 206 10.49 -8.79 0.77
C PHE A 206 10.91 -7.42 1.25
N VAL A 207 10.80 -6.43 0.37
CA VAL A 207 10.94 -5.03 0.70
C VAL A 207 9.61 -4.33 0.50
N SER A 208 9.30 -3.41 1.40
CA SER A 208 8.12 -2.56 1.33
C SER A 208 8.53 -1.09 1.40
N MET A 209 7.88 -0.25 0.60
CA MET A 209 8.12 1.19 0.49
C MET A 209 6.91 1.93 1.04
N ASP A 210 7.00 2.41 2.28
CA ASP A 210 5.84 2.87 3.06
C ASP A 210 6.17 4.08 3.94
N TYR A 211 5.18 4.48 4.74
CA TYR A 211 5.35 5.36 5.88
C TYR A 211 5.41 4.55 7.19
N ALA A 212 6.17 5.02 8.17
CA ALA A 212 6.33 4.33 9.44
C ALA A 212 4.98 4.03 10.13
N GLY A 213 4.77 2.78 10.52
CA GLY A 213 3.53 2.34 11.16
C GLY A 213 2.49 1.77 10.19
N ILE A 214 2.62 2.03 8.89
CA ILE A 214 1.93 1.21 7.88
C ILE A 214 2.64 -0.13 7.84
N MET A 215 2.00 -1.15 8.40
CA MET A 215 2.57 -2.50 8.53
C MET A 215 2.40 -3.33 7.25
N GLY A 216 1.57 -2.88 6.30
CA GLY A 216 1.31 -3.53 5.03
C GLY A 216 2.33 -3.19 3.94
N ALA A 217 1.85 -2.96 2.72
CA ALA A 217 2.66 -2.49 1.59
C ALA A 217 1.86 -1.57 0.65
N LEU A 218 2.36 -0.36 0.42
CA LEU A 218 1.94 0.55 -0.65
C LEU A 218 2.66 0.24 -1.98
N ALA A 219 3.89 -0.28 -1.89
CA ALA A 219 4.62 -0.83 -3.02
C ALA A 219 5.73 -1.74 -2.49
N GLY A 220 6.13 -2.74 -3.28
CA GLY A 220 7.22 -3.60 -2.85
C GLY A 220 7.63 -4.64 -3.88
N MET A 221 8.64 -5.42 -3.50
CA MET A 221 9.08 -6.58 -4.25
C MET A 221 9.60 -7.67 -3.32
N ASN A 222 9.48 -8.93 -3.73
CA ASN A 222 9.94 -10.06 -2.94
C ASN A 222 11.14 -10.79 -3.58
N GLN A 223 11.73 -11.71 -2.82
CA GLN A 223 12.92 -12.46 -3.23
C GLN A 223 12.70 -13.38 -4.45
N CYS A 224 11.45 -13.68 -4.81
CA CYS A 224 11.09 -14.49 -5.97
C CYS A 224 11.03 -13.67 -7.27
N GLY A 225 11.25 -12.35 -7.20
CA GLY A 225 11.16 -11.46 -8.36
C GLY A 225 9.76 -10.92 -8.64
N MET A 226 8.83 -11.08 -7.68
CA MET A 226 7.51 -10.46 -7.75
C MET A 226 7.59 -9.00 -7.31
N SER A 227 6.90 -8.11 -7.99
CA SER A 227 6.66 -6.72 -7.54
C SER A 227 5.17 -6.43 -7.46
N LEU A 228 4.78 -5.58 -6.52
CA LEU A 228 3.41 -5.12 -6.33
C LEU A 228 3.37 -3.59 -6.29
N ALA A 229 2.41 -3.03 -7.02
CA ALA A 229 2.02 -1.63 -6.97
C ALA A 229 0.50 -1.51 -6.83
N GLU A 230 0.06 -0.33 -6.40
CA GLU A 230 -1.35 0.02 -6.22
C GLU A 230 -1.66 1.42 -6.74
N VAL A 231 -2.92 1.60 -7.09
CA VAL A 231 -3.56 2.89 -7.34
C VAL A 231 -4.93 2.86 -6.67
N GLY A 232 -5.19 3.79 -5.75
CA GLY A 232 -6.53 4.00 -5.20
C GLY A 232 -7.54 4.26 -6.31
N SER A 233 -8.70 3.59 -6.24
CA SER A 233 -9.74 3.66 -7.27
C SER A 233 -11.06 4.02 -6.64
N PHE A 234 -11.73 5.06 -7.14
CA PHE A 234 -13.05 5.42 -6.63
C PHE A 234 -14.04 4.28 -6.90
N SER A 235 -14.80 3.89 -5.86
CA SER A 235 -15.86 2.91 -6.02
C SER A 235 -17.14 3.29 -5.30
N VAL A 236 -18.27 2.91 -5.90
CA VAL A 236 -19.59 3.00 -5.25
C VAL A 236 -19.88 1.82 -4.33
N CYS A 237 -19.10 0.74 -4.42
CA CYS A 237 -19.24 -0.48 -3.61
C CYS A 237 -18.03 -0.64 -2.69
N GLU A 238 -18.15 -0.11 -1.47
CA GLU A 238 -17.10 -0.14 -0.46
C GLU A 238 -17.65 -0.63 0.87
N GLU A 239 -16.90 -1.50 1.55
CA GLU A 239 -17.21 -1.97 2.89
C GLU A 239 -15.95 -2.11 3.73
N LEU A 240 -16.12 -2.17 5.05
CA LEU A 240 -15.00 -2.44 5.97
C LEU A 240 -14.96 -3.91 6.42
N ASP A 241 -15.93 -4.72 6.01
CA ASP A 241 -15.96 -6.15 6.30
C ASP A 241 -15.11 -6.88 5.26
N GLY A 242 -13.79 -6.72 5.37
CA GLY A 242 -12.80 -7.27 4.45
C GLY A 242 -11.38 -7.11 4.99
N ILE A 243 -10.42 -7.77 4.36
CA ILE A 243 -9.01 -7.64 4.73
C ILE A 243 -8.52 -6.22 4.41
N PRO A 244 -7.86 -5.51 5.36
CA PRO A 244 -7.22 -4.23 5.05
C PRO A 244 -6.32 -4.33 3.83
N TRP A 245 -6.53 -3.48 2.83
CA TRP A 245 -5.89 -3.64 1.52
C TRP A 245 -4.36 -3.66 1.60
N VAL A 246 -3.75 -2.85 2.47
CA VAL A 246 -2.28 -2.82 2.69
C VAL A 246 -1.76 -4.16 3.21
N LEU A 247 -2.55 -4.87 4.01
CA LEU A 247 -2.18 -6.18 4.56
C LEU A 247 -2.35 -7.29 3.51
N MET A 248 -3.34 -7.16 2.62
CA MET A 248 -3.48 -8.03 1.45
C MET A 248 -2.28 -7.86 0.50
N ALA A 249 -1.92 -6.61 0.18
CA ALA A 249 -0.74 -6.31 -0.64
C ALA A 249 0.55 -6.89 -0.03
N ARG A 250 0.74 -6.74 1.28
CA ARG A 250 1.85 -7.38 2.00
C ARG A 250 1.77 -8.90 1.93
N ARG A 251 0.58 -9.49 2.05
CA ARG A 251 0.39 -10.94 1.94
C ARG A 251 0.87 -11.48 0.59
N VAL A 252 0.58 -10.79 -0.51
CA VAL A 252 1.11 -11.14 -1.83
C VAL A 252 2.65 -11.20 -1.80
N LEU A 253 3.31 -10.18 -1.26
CA LEU A 253 4.78 -10.14 -1.18
C LEU A 253 5.35 -11.23 -0.27
N GLU A 254 4.67 -11.59 0.80
CA GLU A 254 5.10 -12.60 1.78
C GLU A 254 4.86 -14.05 1.35
N GLU A 255 3.83 -14.31 0.54
CA GLU A 255 3.35 -15.65 0.20
C GLU A 255 3.65 -16.04 -1.25
N ALA A 256 3.43 -15.15 -2.22
CA ALA A 256 3.47 -15.52 -3.63
C ALA A 256 4.90 -15.73 -4.14
N THR A 257 5.12 -16.84 -4.81
CA THR A 257 6.37 -17.22 -5.49
C THR A 257 6.27 -17.08 -7.01
N CYS A 258 5.06 -16.93 -7.54
CA CYS A 258 4.77 -16.70 -8.96
C CYS A 258 3.49 -15.85 -9.13
N LEU A 259 3.23 -15.41 -10.36
CA LEU A 259 2.04 -14.62 -10.69
C LEU A 259 0.72 -15.34 -10.37
N GLU A 260 0.65 -16.65 -10.58
CA GLU A 260 -0.56 -17.44 -10.33
C GLU A 260 -0.97 -17.43 -8.85
N GLU A 261 0.00 -17.54 -7.93
CA GLU A 261 -0.27 -17.47 -6.49
C GLU A 261 -0.68 -16.05 -6.06
N ALA A 262 -0.09 -15.01 -6.66
CA ALA A 262 -0.48 -13.64 -6.39
C ALA A 262 -1.92 -13.34 -6.88
N VAL A 263 -2.28 -13.84 -8.07
CA VAL A 263 -3.64 -13.77 -8.61
C VAL A 263 -4.62 -14.47 -7.67
N ASP A 264 -4.29 -15.67 -7.19
CA ASP A 264 -5.16 -16.43 -6.28
C ASP A 264 -5.43 -15.67 -4.97
N ILE A 265 -4.40 -15.03 -4.39
CA ILE A 265 -4.54 -14.22 -3.17
C ILE A 265 -5.47 -13.03 -3.40
N ILE A 266 -5.27 -12.27 -4.48
CA ILE A 266 -6.06 -11.05 -4.76
C ILE A 266 -7.49 -11.42 -5.14
N GLN A 267 -7.67 -12.41 -6.02
CA GLN A 267 -8.99 -12.79 -6.54
C GLN A 267 -9.93 -13.31 -5.46
N HIS A 268 -9.39 -14.02 -4.46
CA HIS A 268 -10.18 -14.62 -3.38
C HIS A 268 -10.16 -13.83 -2.07
N ALA A 269 -9.50 -12.66 -2.05
CA ALA A 269 -9.59 -11.76 -0.91
C ALA A 269 -10.98 -11.11 -0.83
N MET A 270 -11.48 -10.94 0.40
CA MET A 270 -12.63 -10.08 0.64
C MET A 270 -12.15 -8.64 0.73
N HIS A 271 -12.29 -7.89 -0.36
CA HIS A 271 -11.80 -6.52 -0.48
C HIS A 271 -12.67 -5.53 0.30
N THR A 272 -12.06 -4.42 0.70
CA THR A 272 -12.72 -3.37 1.46
C THR A 272 -13.19 -2.23 0.54
N ILE A 273 -12.23 -1.49 0.00
CA ILE A 273 -12.46 -0.28 -0.82
C ILE A 273 -11.94 -0.46 -2.24
N GLY A 274 -12.23 0.51 -3.10
CA GLY A 274 -11.81 0.45 -4.49
C GLY A 274 -10.30 0.60 -4.66
N TYR A 275 -9.64 -0.41 -5.23
CA TYR A 275 -8.20 -0.39 -5.50
C TYR A 275 -7.89 -1.08 -6.81
N ASN A 276 -6.96 -0.49 -7.55
CA ASN A 276 -6.29 -1.14 -8.65
C ASN A 276 -4.94 -1.66 -8.17
N TYR A 277 -4.60 -2.90 -8.49
CA TYR A 277 -3.28 -3.47 -8.20
C TYR A 277 -2.57 -3.83 -9.49
N LEU A 278 -1.24 -3.76 -9.48
CA LEU A 278 -0.41 -4.32 -10.52
C LEU A 278 0.60 -5.25 -9.87
N VAL A 279 0.55 -6.52 -10.27
CA VAL A 279 1.54 -7.52 -9.87
C VAL A 279 2.34 -7.92 -11.08
N ALA A 280 3.66 -7.83 -10.98
CA ALA A 280 4.59 -8.25 -12.03
C ALA A 280 5.52 -9.35 -11.53
N ASP A 281 5.72 -10.36 -12.36
CA ASP A 281 6.65 -11.46 -12.19
C ASP A 281 7.82 -11.25 -13.15
N GLY A 282 8.99 -10.91 -12.59
CA GLY A 282 10.20 -10.66 -13.35
C GLY A 282 10.93 -11.92 -13.82
N ASP A 283 10.50 -13.10 -13.38
CA ASP A 283 11.10 -14.41 -13.71
C ASP A 283 12.65 -14.46 -13.65
N PRO A 284 13.26 -14.11 -12.49
CA PRO A 284 14.71 -14.02 -12.38
C PRO A 284 15.41 -15.37 -12.51
N GLU A 285 14.74 -16.48 -12.18
CA GLU A 285 15.33 -17.83 -12.23
C GLU A 285 15.64 -18.29 -13.66
N HIS A 286 14.81 -17.89 -14.63
CA HIS A 286 14.97 -18.28 -16.03
C HIS A 286 15.62 -17.19 -16.89
N PHE A 287 16.05 -16.07 -16.30
CA PHE A 287 16.62 -14.95 -17.05
C PHE A 287 17.79 -15.39 -17.96
N GLY A 288 17.68 -15.08 -19.26
CA GLY A 288 18.66 -15.46 -20.28
C GLY A 288 18.52 -16.87 -20.86
N THR A 289 17.48 -17.61 -20.47
CA THR A 289 17.14 -18.94 -21.02
C THR A 289 15.94 -18.86 -21.97
N GLU A 290 15.67 -19.92 -22.73
CA GLU A 290 14.45 -20.03 -23.56
C GLU A 290 13.16 -20.08 -22.72
N ALA A 291 13.26 -20.40 -21.43
CA ALA A 291 12.14 -20.44 -20.51
C ALA A 291 11.79 -19.07 -19.90
N PHE A 292 12.61 -18.04 -20.15
CA PHE A 292 12.38 -16.69 -19.63
C PHE A 292 11.03 -16.13 -20.08
N ASN A 293 10.14 -15.88 -19.13
CA ASN A 293 8.76 -15.50 -19.38
C ASN A 293 8.25 -14.50 -18.34
N PRO A 294 8.74 -13.25 -18.37
CA PRO A 294 8.22 -12.20 -17.50
C PRO A 294 6.77 -11.89 -17.85
N ARG A 295 5.95 -11.66 -16.82
CA ARG A 295 4.50 -11.46 -16.97
C ARG A 295 3.98 -10.47 -15.92
N ALA A 296 2.80 -9.92 -16.15
CA ALA A 296 2.11 -9.09 -15.17
C ALA A 296 0.59 -9.27 -15.27
N ALA A 297 -0.11 -8.93 -14.19
CA ALA A 297 -1.55 -8.83 -14.12
C ALA A 297 -1.93 -7.51 -13.42
N ALA A 298 -2.89 -6.79 -13.97
CA ALA A 298 -3.58 -5.70 -13.30
C ALA A 298 -4.91 -6.21 -12.75
N PHE A 299 -5.35 -5.58 -11.68
CA PHE A 299 -6.57 -5.91 -10.98
C PHE A 299 -7.37 -4.63 -10.79
N GLU A 300 -8.68 -4.69 -10.98
CA GLU A 300 -9.61 -3.68 -10.51
C GLU A 300 -10.50 -4.32 -9.46
N THR A 301 -10.42 -3.82 -8.22
CA THR A 301 -11.08 -4.43 -7.07
C THR A 301 -11.97 -3.42 -6.37
N ASN A 302 -13.07 -3.91 -5.83
CA ASN A 302 -13.87 -3.26 -4.81
C ASN A 302 -14.52 -4.35 -3.94
N HIS A 303 -15.41 -3.99 -3.01
CA HIS A 303 -16.01 -4.98 -2.13
C HIS A 303 -16.79 -6.10 -2.86
N ALA A 304 -17.39 -5.78 -4.02
CA ALA A 304 -18.28 -6.67 -4.75
C ALA A 304 -17.61 -7.39 -5.94
N CYS A 305 -16.51 -6.86 -6.46
CA CYS A 305 -15.87 -7.40 -7.66
C CYS A 305 -14.35 -7.37 -7.62
N CYS A 306 -13.75 -8.31 -8.34
CA CYS A 306 -12.34 -8.35 -8.67
C CYS A 306 -12.22 -8.71 -10.15
N ALA A 307 -11.91 -7.74 -11.00
CA ALA A 307 -11.56 -7.96 -12.40
C ALA A 307 -10.04 -8.10 -12.53
N ILE A 308 -9.60 -8.89 -13.51
CA ILE A 308 -8.19 -9.21 -13.74
C ILE A 308 -7.90 -8.98 -15.22
N PHE A 309 -6.79 -8.30 -15.50
CA PHE A 309 -6.37 -7.91 -16.84
C PHE A 309 -4.92 -8.34 -17.06
N TYR A 310 -4.68 -9.09 -18.13
CA TYR A 310 -3.34 -9.49 -18.56
C TYR A 310 -2.87 -8.67 -19.77
N ALA A 311 -1.64 -8.92 -20.22
CA ALA A 311 -1.19 -8.37 -21.50
C ALA A 311 -2.05 -8.91 -22.66
N ASP A 312 -2.44 -8.01 -23.57
CA ASP A 312 -3.29 -8.30 -24.74
C ASP A 312 -4.63 -8.96 -24.37
N ASP A 313 -5.23 -8.56 -23.24
CA ASP A 313 -6.43 -9.19 -22.69
C ASP A 313 -7.66 -9.04 -23.62
N PRO A 314 -8.41 -10.12 -23.90
CA PRO A 314 -9.66 -10.04 -24.65
C PRO A 314 -10.72 -9.13 -24.01
N GLN A 315 -10.71 -8.96 -22.69
CA GLN A 315 -11.61 -8.03 -21.99
C GLN A 315 -11.33 -6.58 -22.39
N GLU A 316 -10.06 -6.21 -22.50
CA GLU A 316 -9.63 -4.89 -22.98
C GLU A 316 -10.02 -4.67 -24.44
N HIS A 317 -9.88 -5.70 -25.30
CA HIS A 317 -10.37 -5.64 -26.69
C HIS A 317 -11.88 -5.42 -26.79
N ALA A 318 -12.64 -5.96 -25.83
CA ALA A 318 -14.11 -5.86 -25.80
C ALA A 318 -14.62 -4.64 -25.03
N ALA A 319 -13.76 -3.89 -24.34
CA ALA A 319 -14.15 -2.80 -23.46
C ALA A 319 -14.68 -1.60 -24.25
N THR A 320 -16.00 -1.40 -24.16
CA THR A 320 -16.72 -0.29 -24.81
C THR A 320 -17.65 0.41 -23.82
N TRP A 321 -17.73 1.73 -23.89
CA TRP A 321 -18.75 2.51 -23.18
C TRP A 321 -19.74 3.10 -24.19
N THR A 322 -20.97 3.37 -23.76
CA THR A 322 -21.99 3.98 -24.63
C THR A 322 -21.99 5.49 -24.45
N ASP A 323 -21.68 6.24 -25.50
CA ASP A 323 -21.70 7.70 -25.49
C ASP A 323 -23.12 8.29 -25.37
N PRO A 324 -23.29 9.60 -25.10
CA PRO A 324 -24.62 10.23 -24.99
C PRO A 324 -25.50 10.10 -26.24
N ASP A 325 -24.91 9.84 -27.40
CA ASP A 325 -25.61 9.65 -28.68
C ASP A 325 -25.96 8.16 -28.92
N GLY A 326 -25.58 7.27 -28.00
CA GLY A 326 -25.87 5.83 -28.06
C GLY A 326 -24.83 5.01 -28.81
N ASN A 327 -23.68 5.56 -29.18
CA ASN A 327 -22.64 4.83 -29.89
C ASN A 327 -21.74 4.08 -28.91
N ALA A 328 -21.33 2.86 -29.29
CA ALA A 328 -20.29 2.13 -28.57
C ALA A 328 -18.92 2.72 -28.90
N VAL A 329 -18.22 3.23 -27.89
CA VAL A 329 -16.88 3.80 -27.98
C VAL A 329 -15.91 2.87 -27.26
N PRO A 330 -14.93 2.28 -27.97
CA PRO A 330 -13.91 1.45 -27.33
C PRO A 330 -13.03 2.31 -26.43
N TYR A 331 -12.73 1.82 -25.23
CA TYR A 331 -11.86 2.52 -24.28
C TYR A 331 -10.76 1.64 -23.67
N GLY A 332 -10.81 0.32 -23.91
CA GLY A 332 -9.74 -0.57 -23.46
C GLY A 332 -8.41 -0.32 -24.17
N LEU A 333 -7.33 -0.72 -23.50
CA LEU A 333 -5.94 -0.56 -23.93
C LEU A 333 -5.24 -1.93 -24.02
N PRO A 334 -5.68 -2.84 -24.91
CA PRO A 334 -5.05 -4.14 -25.05
C PRO A 334 -3.63 -3.97 -25.60
N MET A 335 -2.64 -4.35 -24.80
CA MET A 335 -1.23 -4.23 -25.15
C MET A 335 -0.49 -5.54 -25.01
N LYS A 336 0.14 -6.00 -26.10
CA LYS A 336 1.13 -7.08 -26.02
C LYS A 336 2.31 -6.64 -25.17
N GLU A 337 2.74 -7.52 -24.25
CA GLU A 337 3.94 -7.36 -23.40
C GLU A 337 3.92 -6.09 -22.53
N ALA A 338 2.72 -5.63 -22.16
CA ALA A 338 2.52 -4.51 -21.23
C ALA A 338 1.17 -4.59 -20.52
N VAL A 339 1.10 -4.04 -19.32
CA VAL A 339 -0.12 -3.87 -18.52
C VAL A 339 -0.06 -2.51 -17.83
N MET A 340 -1.20 -1.82 -17.71
CA MET A 340 -1.33 -0.50 -17.06
C MET A 340 -2.53 -0.50 -16.13
#